data_AF-A0A9E3M7Q7-F1
#
_entry.id   AF-A0A9E3M7Q7-F1
#
_cell.length_a   1.000
_cell.length_b   1.000
_cell.length_c   1.000
_cell.angle_alpha   90.00
_cell.angle_beta   90.00
_cell.angle_gamma   90.00
#
_symmetry.space_group_name_H-M   'P 1'
#
loop_
_entity.id
_entity.type
_entity.pdbx_description
1 polymer ?
#
loop_
_entity_poly.entity_id
_entity_poly.type
_entity_poly.pdbx_seq_one_letter_code
_entity_poly.pdbx_strand_id
1 'polypeptide(L)'
;MSNKKKALICLVVIWGIGLLVKTFLSQKIGTWILYFVAITVVWWFIEYVVIETLAIDKMCKSIDRRFRRIEHTLGLLDDDTNEKDLIAKPVAYKIHLGLLPHWEKILERLAEQNEQKPDSFFEEISNYLEEISNDKELGIEKGEGLYGKSFWYDIYQDELSGMRQVWSHEHKTLVDGCLVEGRLFEPWPIYEHKKYTANYVKQRLTLLPYTARFDRLSCENDVFKDGKIAYIPYFDIIKLLLELSKILTPHSYAIQKFPKELQKKLEESNIRYDNEPYSFWDYGTESDFSKDEDFDINEIGWNDEQWFKDRGIKLYQKMADSHVFHAPFYSVSISLEIFEPPRRAW
;
A
#
# COMPACT_ATOMS: atom_id res chain seq x y z
N MET A 1 -13.05 -27.89 -23.05
CA MET A 1 -13.09 -29.37 -23.08
C MET A 1 -13.12 -29.85 -21.62
N SER A 2 -14.13 -30.63 -21.18
CA SER A 2 -14.26 -30.98 -19.76
C SER A 2 -13.10 -31.85 -19.27
N ASN A 3 -12.77 -31.77 -17.97
CA ASN A 3 -11.65 -32.51 -17.35
C ASN A 3 -11.73 -34.03 -17.59
N LYS A 4 -12.95 -34.58 -17.71
CA LYS A 4 -13.17 -35.99 -18.08
C LYS A 4 -12.68 -36.32 -19.50
N LYS A 5 -12.87 -35.40 -20.47
CA LYS A 5 -12.40 -35.59 -21.85
C LYS A 5 -10.88 -35.50 -21.97
N LYS A 6 -10.22 -34.64 -21.18
CA LYS A 6 -8.75 -34.56 -21.13
C LYS A 6 -8.12 -35.83 -20.55
N ALA A 7 -8.66 -36.33 -19.43
CA ALA A 7 -8.20 -37.58 -18.81
C ALA A 7 -8.36 -38.80 -19.74
N LEU A 8 -9.47 -38.86 -20.48
CA LEU A 8 -9.72 -39.93 -21.46
C LEU A 8 -8.71 -39.90 -22.61
N ILE A 9 -8.39 -38.72 -23.14
CA ILE A 9 -7.40 -38.57 -24.22
C ILE A 9 -6.00 -38.97 -23.73
N CYS A 10 -5.59 -38.57 -22.53
CA CYS A 10 -4.31 -39.01 -21.96
C CYS A 10 -4.24 -40.52 -21.78
N LEU A 11 -5.30 -41.17 -21.29
CA LEU A 11 -5.35 -42.63 -21.16
C LEU A 11 -5.20 -43.33 -22.51
N VAL A 12 -5.86 -42.81 -23.55
CA VAL A 12 -5.75 -43.35 -24.92
C VAL A 12 -4.34 -43.18 -25.48
N VAL A 13 -3.69 -42.04 -25.23
CA VAL A 13 -2.29 -41.79 -25.66
C VAL A 13 -1.31 -42.72 -24.93
N ILE A 14 -1.46 -42.90 -23.61
CA ILE A 14 -0.63 -43.82 -22.82
C ILE A 14 -0.81 -45.26 -23.30
N TRP A 15 -2.04 -45.67 -23.61
CA TRP A 15 -2.34 -46.99 -24.11
C TRP A 15 -1.74 -47.22 -25.52
N GLY A 16 -1.80 -46.21 -26.39
CA GLY A 16 -1.17 -46.23 -27.71
C GLY A 16 0.35 -46.33 -27.65
N ILE A 17 1.00 -45.61 -26.73
CA ILE A 17 2.45 -45.67 -26.50
C ILE A 17 2.83 -47.05 -25.93
N GLY A 18 2.06 -47.58 -24.98
CA GLY A 18 2.30 -48.92 -24.41
C GLY A 18 2.23 -50.04 -25.44
N LEU A 19 1.30 -49.94 -26.41
CA LEU A 19 1.21 -50.86 -27.54
C LEU A 19 2.43 -50.77 -28.46
N LEU A 20 2.82 -49.56 -28.86
CA LEU A 20 3.99 -49.33 -29.73
C LEU A 20 5.30 -49.86 -29.12
N VAL A 21 5.50 -49.60 -27.82
CA VAL A 21 6.68 -50.05 -27.08
C VAL A 21 6.73 -51.58 -26.97
N LYS A 22 5.59 -52.24 -26.78
CA LYS A 22 5.50 -53.71 -26.74
C LYS A 22 5.83 -54.36 -28.10
N THR A 23 5.55 -53.67 -29.20
CA THR A 23 5.77 -54.20 -30.56
C THR A 23 7.16 -53.96 -31.14
N PHE A 24 7.89 -52.90 -30.77
CA PHE A 24 9.06 -52.45 -31.53
C PHE A 24 10.41 -52.35 -30.79
N LEU A 25 10.45 -52.49 -29.46
CA LEU A 25 11.69 -52.30 -28.70
C LEU A 25 12.10 -53.56 -27.95
N SER A 26 13.41 -53.86 -27.93
CA SER A 26 13.94 -54.95 -27.10
C SER A 26 13.51 -54.71 -25.64
N GLN A 27 13.16 -55.79 -24.93
CA GLN A 27 12.47 -55.74 -23.63
C GLN A 27 13.14 -54.83 -22.58
N LYS A 28 14.43 -54.50 -22.72
CA LYS A 28 15.11 -53.59 -21.78
C LYS A 28 14.82 -52.12 -22.04
N ILE A 29 14.92 -51.64 -23.28
CA ILE A 29 14.77 -50.20 -23.60
C ILE A 29 13.31 -49.78 -23.53
N GLY A 30 12.40 -50.64 -23.99
CA GLY A 30 10.97 -50.38 -23.94
C GLY A 30 10.46 -50.17 -22.50
N THR A 31 10.93 -50.99 -21.56
CA THR A 31 10.56 -50.86 -20.15
C THR A 31 11.02 -49.55 -19.52
N TRP A 32 12.21 -49.05 -19.85
CA TRP A 32 12.70 -47.76 -19.35
C TRP A 32 11.87 -46.58 -19.86
N ILE A 33 11.49 -46.60 -21.15
CA ILE A 33 10.61 -45.57 -21.73
C ILE A 33 9.24 -45.60 -21.05
N LEU A 34 8.72 -46.79 -20.77
CA LEU A 34 7.41 -46.94 -20.13
C LEU A 34 7.43 -46.44 -18.67
N TYR A 35 8.51 -46.68 -17.92
CA TYR A 35 8.70 -46.10 -16.59
C TYR A 35 8.81 -44.58 -16.65
N PHE A 36 9.56 -44.03 -17.61
CA PHE A 36 9.72 -42.59 -17.75
C PHE A 36 8.38 -41.89 -18.08
N VAL A 37 7.60 -42.46 -19.01
CA VAL A 37 6.25 -41.97 -19.32
C VAL A 37 5.31 -42.10 -18.11
N ALA A 38 5.37 -43.20 -17.37
CA ALA A 38 4.54 -43.36 -16.17
C ALA A 38 4.90 -42.31 -15.10
N ILE A 39 6.18 -42.08 -14.84
CA ILE A 39 6.65 -41.10 -13.85
C ILE A 39 6.25 -39.68 -14.26
N THR A 40 6.44 -39.31 -15.52
CA THR A 40 6.06 -37.97 -16.01
C THR A 40 4.55 -37.74 -15.95
N VAL A 41 3.74 -38.76 -16.25
CA VAL A 41 2.27 -38.66 -16.12
C VAL A 41 1.84 -38.54 -14.65
N VAL A 42 2.44 -39.33 -13.75
CA VAL A 42 2.17 -39.24 -12.31
C VAL A 42 2.59 -37.89 -11.77
N TRP A 43 3.75 -37.38 -12.17
CA TRP A 43 4.23 -36.04 -11.80
C TRP A 43 3.27 -34.95 -12.26
N TRP A 44 2.87 -34.98 -13.53
CA TRP A 44 1.90 -34.04 -14.08
C TRP A 44 0.53 -34.11 -13.38
N PHE A 45 0.08 -35.32 -13.04
CA PHE A 45 -1.18 -35.51 -12.30
C PHE A 45 -1.08 -34.97 -10.88
N ILE A 46 0.07 -35.16 -10.20
CA ILE A 46 0.33 -34.59 -8.87
C ILE A 46 0.35 -33.07 -8.96
N GLU A 47 1.13 -32.47 -9.88
CA GLU A 47 1.16 -31.02 -10.04
C GLU A 47 -0.23 -30.46 -10.36
N TYR A 48 -0.92 -31.00 -11.36
CA TYR A 48 -2.20 -30.46 -11.79
C TYR A 48 -3.29 -30.66 -10.74
N VAL A 49 -3.48 -31.89 -10.23
CA VAL A 49 -4.57 -32.18 -9.30
C VAL A 49 -4.27 -31.62 -7.90
N VAL A 50 -3.05 -31.75 -7.38
CA VAL A 50 -2.74 -31.29 -6.02
C VAL A 50 -2.66 -29.77 -5.96
N ILE A 51 -2.06 -29.09 -6.95
CA ILE A 51 -1.98 -27.62 -6.94
C ILE A 51 -3.37 -27.00 -7.18
N GLU A 52 -4.16 -27.54 -8.12
CA GLU A 52 -5.50 -27.02 -8.41
C GLU A 52 -6.47 -27.31 -7.24
N THR A 53 -6.40 -28.48 -6.59
CA THR A 53 -7.20 -28.76 -5.38
C THR A 53 -6.77 -27.93 -4.16
N LEU A 54 -5.47 -27.67 -3.98
CA LEU A 54 -4.98 -26.75 -2.94
C LEU A 54 -5.42 -25.31 -3.21
N ALA A 55 -5.45 -24.87 -4.47
CA ALA A 55 -5.94 -23.55 -4.85
C ALA A 55 -7.46 -23.42 -4.58
N ILE A 56 -8.23 -24.45 -4.93
CA ILE A 56 -9.68 -24.50 -4.66
C ILE A 56 -9.95 -24.54 -3.15
N ASP A 57 -9.24 -25.36 -2.37
CA ASP A 57 -9.39 -25.42 -0.91
C ASP A 57 -9.05 -24.08 -0.24
N LYS A 58 -7.98 -23.39 -0.70
CA LYS A 58 -7.66 -22.03 -0.25
C LYS A 58 -8.79 -21.05 -0.59
N MET A 59 -9.37 -21.15 -1.78
CA MET A 59 -10.49 -20.31 -2.21
C MET A 59 -11.75 -20.57 -1.38
N CYS A 60 -12.12 -21.84 -1.18
CA CYS A 60 -13.24 -22.24 -0.32
C CYS A 60 -13.05 -21.78 1.13
N LYS A 61 -11.87 -21.98 1.72
CA LYS A 61 -11.55 -21.48 3.08
C LYS A 61 -11.56 -19.96 3.19
N SER A 62 -11.27 -19.25 2.10
CA SER A 62 -11.39 -17.78 2.05
C SER A 62 -12.86 -17.38 2.04
N ILE A 63 -13.68 -18.02 1.20
CA ILE A 63 -15.12 -17.80 1.09
C ILE A 63 -15.84 -18.13 2.41
N ASP A 64 -15.55 -19.27 3.03
CA ASP A 64 -16.11 -19.66 4.34
C ASP A 64 -15.75 -18.68 5.46
N ARG A 65 -14.53 -18.13 5.44
CA ARG A 65 -14.11 -17.09 6.39
C ARG A 65 -14.80 -15.74 6.14
N ARG A 66 -15.23 -15.47 4.90
CA ARG A 66 -16.03 -14.30 4.56
C ARG A 66 -17.47 -14.50 5.01
N PHE A 67 -18.08 -15.65 4.71
CA PHE A 67 -19.44 -15.97 5.16
C PHE A 67 -19.57 -15.96 6.68
N ARG A 68 -18.66 -16.60 7.41
CA ARG A 68 -18.68 -16.56 8.88
C ARG A 68 -18.51 -15.16 9.46
N ARG A 69 -17.71 -14.29 8.82
CA ARG A 69 -17.61 -12.88 9.20
C ARG A 69 -18.91 -12.12 8.92
N ILE A 70 -19.54 -12.37 7.77
CA ILE A 70 -20.84 -11.79 7.41
C ILE A 70 -21.93 -12.20 8.40
N GLU A 71 -22.04 -13.49 8.71
CA GLU A 71 -23.03 -14.02 9.66
C GLU A 71 -22.84 -13.44 11.08
N HIS A 72 -21.60 -13.31 11.54
CA HIS A 72 -21.29 -12.71 12.84
C HIS A 72 -21.52 -11.18 12.84
N THR A 73 -21.27 -10.50 11.73
CA THR A 73 -21.40 -9.03 11.62
C THR A 73 -22.83 -8.56 11.48
N LEU A 74 -23.70 -9.36 10.85
CA LEU A 74 -25.10 -9.03 10.64
C LEU A 74 -25.91 -8.93 11.94
N GLY A 75 -25.29 -9.18 13.10
CA GLY A 75 -25.84 -8.78 14.40
C GLY A 75 -27.19 -9.42 14.73
N LEU A 76 -27.50 -10.59 14.15
CA LEU A 76 -28.75 -11.31 14.44
C LEU A 76 -28.86 -11.74 15.92
N LEU A 77 -27.79 -11.57 16.71
CA LEU A 77 -27.71 -11.88 18.14
C LEU A 77 -26.91 -10.85 18.96
N ASP A 78 -26.46 -9.73 18.37
CA ASP A 78 -25.61 -8.78 19.10
C ASP A 78 -26.45 -7.73 19.83
N ASP A 79 -26.07 -7.44 21.08
CA ASP A 79 -26.64 -6.36 21.87
C ASP A 79 -25.96 -5.06 21.44
N ASP A 80 -26.70 -4.20 20.73
CA ASP A 80 -26.21 -2.89 20.24
C ASP A 80 -25.77 -1.93 21.38
N THR A 81 -25.91 -2.36 22.65
CA THR A 81 -25.48 -1.65 23.84
C THR A 81 -24.06 -1.99 24.33
N ASN A 82 -23.39 -3.02 23.79
CA ASN A 82 -22.03 -3.38 24.20
C ASN A 82 -20.95 -2.71 23.33
N GLU A 83 -20.24 -1.73 23.89
CA GLU A 83 -19.26 -0.88 23.19
C GLU A 83 -17.99 -1.61 22.71
N LYS A 84 -17.63 -2.75 23.33
CA LYS A 84 -16.55 -3.61 22.82
C LYS A 84 -16.92 -4.26 21.49
N ASP A 85 -18.20 -4.56 21.29
CA ASP A 85 -18.71 -5.16 20.07
C ASP A 85 -18.80 -4.09 18.96
N LEU A 86 -19.11 -2.83 19.31
CA LEU A 86 -19.10 -1.69 18.37
C LEU A 86 -17.73 -1.44 17.72
N ILE A 87 -16.62 -1.52 18.47
CA ILE A 87 -15.26 -1.37 17.90
C ILE A 87 -14.91 -2.55 16.99
N ALA A 88 -15.38 -3.75 17.34
CA ALA A 88 -15.15 -4.98 16.60
C ALA A 88 -16.00 -5.10 15.32
N LYS A 89 -17.09 -4.34 15.19
CA LYS A 89 -17.94 -4.34 13.99
C LYS A 89 -17.12 -3.91 12.77
N PRO A 90 -17.11 -4.70 11.69
CA PRO A 90 -16.46 -4.31 10.46
C PRO A 90 -17.20 -3.13 9.83
N VAL A 91 -16.44 -2.21 9.26
CA VAL A 91 -16.96 -0.99 8.64
C VAL A 91 -16.54 -0.91 7.18
N ALA A 92 -17.37 -0.24 6.39
CA ALA A 92 -17.01 0.23 5.06
C ALA A 92 -16.51 1.67 5.17
N TYR A 93 -15.33 1.93 4.64
CA TYR A 93 -14.67 3.22 4.75
C TYR A 93 -13.83 3.56 3.53
N LYS A 94 -13.52 4.84 3.40
CA LYS A 94 -12.63 5.40 2.40
C LYS A 94 -11.47 6.11 3.08
N ILE A 95 -10.26 5.85 2.59
CA ILE A 95 -9.06 6.59 2.96
C ILE A 95 -8.71 7.51 1.79
N HIS A 96 -8.69 8.82 2.04
CA HIS A 96 -8.01 9.77 1.19
C HIS A 96 -6.55 9.83 1.60
N LEU A 97 -5.67 9.41 0.71
CA LEU A 97 -4.24 9.28 0.95
C LEU A 97 -3.45 10.22 0.05
N GLY A 98 -2.66 11.11 0.66
CA GLY A 98 -1.64 11.89 -0.03
C GLY A 98 -0.23 11.38 0.27
N LEU A 99 0.58 11.17 -0.77
CA LEU A 99 2.03 10.98 -0.69
C LEU A 99 2.69 12.27 -1.18
N LEU A 100 3.37 12.97 -0.29
CA LEU A 100 3.88 14.33 -0.50
C LEU A 100 5.41 14.33 -0.38
N PRO A 101 6.18 14.19 -1.46
CA PRO A 101 7.63 14.15 -1.38
C PRO A 101 8.21 15.51 -0.97
N HIS A 102 9.23 15.50 -0.11
CA HIS A 102 9.99 16.70 0.23
C HIS A 102 11.07 16.92 -0.82
N TRP A 103 10.69 17.51 -1.95
CA TRP A 103 11.57 17.65 -3.11
C TRP A 103 12.88 18.38 -2.80
N GLU A 104 12.85 19.39 -1.94
CA GLU A 104 14.06 20.07 -1.46
C GLU A 104 15.01 19.12 -0.73
N LYS A 105 14.50 18.30 0.20
CA LYS A 105 15.32 17.30 0.92
C LYS A 105 15.83 16.19 0.02
N ILE A 106 15.02 15.79 -0.96
CA ILE A 106 15.44 14.84 -1.98
C ILE A 106 16.58 15.45 -2.83
N LEU A 107 16.45 16.70 -3.28
CA LEU A 107 17.50 17.40 -4.03
C LEU A 107 18.77 17.59 -3.23
N GLU A 108 18.67 18.02 -1.97
CA GLU A 108 19.81 18.11 -1.05
C GLU A 108 20.58 16.78 -1.02
N ARG A 109 19.86 15.66 -0.87
CA ARG A 109 20.46 14.33 -0.83
C ARG A 109 21.15 13.95 -2.14
N LEU A 110 20.59 14.32 -3.29
CA LEU A 110 21.19 14.08 -4.59
C LEU A 110 22.44 14.93 -4.80
N ALA A 111 22.38 16.21 -4.41
CA ALA A 111 23.49 17.15 -4.54
C ALA A 111 24.68 16.75 -3.65
N GLU A 112 24.41 16.30 -2.41
CA GLU A 112 25.43 15.76 -1.49
C GLU A 112 26.24 14.62 -2.14
N GLN A 113 25.57 13.69 -2.84
CA GLN A 113 26.25 12.59 -3.52
C GLN A 113 27.12 13.04 -4.70
N ASN A 114 26.84 14.22 -5.25
CA ASN A 114 27.60 14.81 -6.35
C ASN A 114 28.62 15.86 -5.86
N GLU A 115 28.81 15.99 -4.53
CA GLU A 115 29.68 17.01 -3.92
C GLU A 115 29.30 18.44 -4.36
N GLN A 116 28.02 18.69 -4.56
CA GLN A 116 27.47 19.95 -5.07
C GLN A 116 26.50 20.60 -4.08
N LYS A 117 26.31 21.91 -4.24
CA LYS A 117 25.20 22.62 -3.59
C LYS A 117 23.88 22.29 -4.31
N PRO A 118 22.74 22.23 -3.59
CA PRO A 118 21.44 21.89 -4.18
C PRO A 118 21.08 22.74 -5.40
N ASP A 119 21.24 24.07 -5.30
CA ASP A 119 20.90 24.99 -6.40
C ASP A 119 21.76 24.75 -7.64
N SER A 120 23.07 24.57 -7.47
CA SER A 120 23.99 24.29 -8.57
C SER A 120 23.72 22.93 -9.22
N PHE A 121 23.38 21.92 -8.41
CA PHE A 121 22.98 20.60 -8.91
C PHE A 121 21.67 20.70 -9.71
N PHE A 122 20.68 21.43 -9.21
CA PHE A 122 19.41 21.62 -9.89
C PHE A 122 19.55 22.40 -11.20
N GLU A 123 20.37 23.46 -11.21
CA GLU A 123 20.68 24.24 -12.41
C GLU A 123 21.39 23.37 -13.47
N GLU A 124 22.39 22.58 -13.07
CA GLU A 124 23.08 21.65 -13.96
C GLU A 124 22.11 20.65 -14.62
N ILE A 125 21.27 19.99 -13.80
CA ILE A 125 20.26 19.05 -14.29
C ILE A 125 19.30 19.76 -15.24
N SER A 126 18.80 20.95 -14.88
CA SER A 126 17.83 21.70 -15.68
C SER A 126 18.40 22.10 -17.04
N ASN A 127 19.63 22.63 -17.07
CA ASN A 127 20.31 23.01 -18.31
C ASN A 127 20.52 21.80 -19.22
N TYR A 128 20.94 20.66 -18.65
CA TYR A 128 21.15 19.44 -19.40
C TYR A 128 19.85 18.88 -20.00
N LEU A 129 18.74 18.93 -19.24
CA LEU A 129 17.43 18.54 -19.75
C LEU A 129 16.94 19.47 -20.87
N GLU A 130 17.21 20.78 -20.76
CA GLU A 130 16.88 21.75 -21.81
C GLU A 130 17.67 21.48 -23.10
N GLU A 131 18.99 21.26 -23.00
CA GLU A 131 19.86 20.91 -24.12
C GLU A 131 19.34 19.68 -24.88
N ILE A 132 19.01 18.59 -24.15
CA ILE A 132 18.47 17.37 -24.75
C ILE A 132 17.11 17.61 -25.38
N SER A 133 16.23 18.37 -24.71
CA SER A 133 14.86 18.59 -25.20
C SER A 133 14.82 19.42 -26.49
N ASN A 134 15.85 20.22 -26.74
CA ASN A 134 16.01 21.05 -27.92
C ASN A 134 16.71 20.34 -29.08
N ASP A 135 17.32 19.17 -28.82
CA ASP A 135 17.94 18.33 -29.84
C ASP A 135 16.88 17.53 -30.60
N LYS A 136 16.55 18.03 -31.81
CA LYS A 136 15.56 17.41 -32.71
C LYS A 136 16.03 16.08 -33.29
N GLU A 137 17.33 15.77 -33.28
CA GLU A 137 17.86 14.53 -33.84
C GLU A 137 17.65 13.33 -32.93
N LEU A 138 17.53 13.56 -31.61
CA LEU A 138 17.39 12.48 -30.64
C LEU A 138 15.99 11.84 -30.63
N GLY A 139 14.99 12.48 -31.24
CA GLY A 139 13.64 11.90 -31.38
C GLY A 139 12.97 11.56 -30.05
N ILE A 140 13.31 12.27 -28.98
CA ILE A 140 12.91 11.90 -27.63
C ILE A 140 11.49 12.37 -27.33
N GLU A 141 10.62 11.43 -26.99
CA GLU A 141 9.32 11.75 -26.41
C GLU A 141 9.53 12.44 -25.06
N LYS A 142 8.92 13.62 -24.90
CA LYS A 142 8.88 14.31 -23.61
C LYS A 142 8.07 13.47 -22.62
N GLY A 143 8.75 12.72 -21.77
CA GLY A 143 8.16 12.09 -20.59
C GLY A 143 8.06 13.10 -19.45
N GLU A 144 7.12 12.86 -18.53
CA GLU A 144 7.05 13.63 -17.28
C GLU A 144 7.80 12.87 -16.17
N GLY A 145 8.85 13.49 -15.62
CA GLY A 145 9.52 13.00 -14.42
C GLY A 145 8.64 13.14 -13.17
N LEU A 146 9.05 12.53 -12.07
CA LEU A 146 8.34 12.62 -10.78
C LEU A 146 8.59 13.94 -10.04
N TYR A 147 9.70 14.64 -10.31
CA TYR A 147 10.10 15.83 -9.57
C TYR A 147 9.01 16.92 -9.58
N GLY A 148 8.75 17.51 -8.42
CA GLY A 148 7.75 18.56 -8.24
C GLY A 148 6.30 18.05 -8.13
N LYS A 149 6.05 16.74 -8.28
CA LYS A 149 4.71 16.15 -8.19
C LYS A 149 4.31 15.76 -6.76
N SER A 150 3.01 15.65 -6.54
CA SER A 150 2.39 15.07 -5.34
C SER A 150 1.39 14.01 -5.79
N PHE A 151 1.21 12.94 -5.01
CA PHE A 151 0.43 11.79 -5.45
C PHE A 151 -0.73 11.53 -4.51
N TRP A 152 -1.92 11.35 -5.08
CA TRP A 152 -3.14 11.18 -4.31
C TRP A 152 -3.85 9.88 -4.70
N TYR A 153 -4.42 9.21 -3.70
CA TYR A 153 -5.18 7.99 -3.85
C TYR A 153 -6.44 8.01 -3.00
N ASP A 154 -7.51 7.42 -3.53
CA ASP A 154 -8.69 7.08 -2.75
C ASP A 154 -8.71 5.55 -2.57
N ILE A 155 -8.63 5.09 -1.33
CA ILE A 155 -8.64 3.66 -0.96
C ILE A 155 -10.00 3.32 -0.37
N TYR A 156 -10.79 2.55 -1.11
CA TYR A 156 -12.06 2.02 -0.63
C TYR A 156 -11.83 0.66 0.02
N GLN A 157 -12.25 0.52 1.26
CA GLN A 157 -12.14 -0.71 2.02
C GLN A 157 -13.50 -1.10 2.58
N ASP A 158 -13.89 -2.34 2.34
CA ASP A 158 -15.00 -2.99 3.02
C ASP A 158 -14.44 -4.14 3.87
N GLU A 159 -14.45 -3.98 5.19
CA GLU A 159 -13.94 -5.00 6.12
C GLU A 159 -14.78 -6.28 6.13
N LEU A 160 -16.07 -6.16 5.81
CA LEU A 160 -17.01 -7.28 5.79
C LEU A 160 -16.70 -8.23 4.63
N SER A 161 -16.69 -7.68 3.42
CA SER A 161 -16.37 -8.48 2.22
C SER A 161 -14.87 -8.71 2.05
N GLY A 162 -14.02 -7.93 2.71
CA GLY A 162 -12.57 -7.89 2.51
C GLY A 162 -12.17 -7.21 1.19
N MET A 163 -13.11 -6.55 0.50
CA MET A 163 -12.84 -5.86 -0.75
C MET A 163 -11.99 -4.62 -0.51
N ARG A 164 -10.96 -4.46 -1.33
CA ARG A 164 -10.09 -3.27 -1.37
C ARG A 164 -9.96 -2.79 -2.81
N GLN A 165 -10.28 -1.54 -3.06
CA GLN A 165 -10.11 -0.88 -4.36
C GLN A 165 -9.32 0.41 -4.17
N VAL A 166 -8.36 0.68 -5.04
CA VAL A 166 -7.52 1.89 -4.97
C VAL A 166 -7.70 2.67 -6.26
N TRP A 167 -8.20 3.90 -6.16
CA TRP A 167 -8.24 4.84 -7.26
C TRP A 167 -6.98 5.72 -7.21
N SER A 168 -6.26 5.81 -8.32
CA SER A 168 -5.13 6.73 -8.47
C SER A 168 -5.57 7.99 -9.19
N HIS A 169 -5.38 9.15 -8.55
CA HIS A 169 -5.72 10.44 -9.17
C HIS A 169 -4.76 10.82 -10.30
N GLU A 170 -3.50 10.39 -10.23
CA GLU A 170 -2.49 10.58 -11.29
C GLU A 170 -2.89 9.82 -12.56
N HIS A 171 -3.19 8.53 -12.43
CA HIS A 171 -3.51 7.66 -13.57
C HIS A 171 -4.99 7.71 -13.99
N LYS A 172 -5.86 8.32 -13.17
CA LYS A 172 -7.32 8.38 -13.34
C LYS A 172 -7.93 6.99 -13.58
N THR A 173 -7.46 6.00 -12.83
CA THR A 173 -7.89 4.60 -12.95
C THR A 173 -7.74 3.85 -11.62
N LEU A 174 -8.35 2.66 -11.55
CA LEU A 174 -8.13 1.71 -10.48
C LEU A 174 -6.77 1.03 -10.62
N VAL A 175 -6.05 0.93 -9.51
CA VAL A 175 -4.71 0.34 -9.43
C VAL A 175 -4.65 -0.69 -8.30
N ASP A 176 -3.66 -1.59 -8.33
CA ASP A 176 -3.50 -2.64 -7.32
C ASP A 176 -3.01 -2.11 -5.96
N GLY A 177 -2.36 -0.94 -5.95
CA GLY A 177 -1.79 -0.36 -4.75
C GLY A 177 -1.39 1.10 -4.88
N CYS A 178 -1.02 1.69 -3.75
CA CYS A 178 -0.55 3.07 -3.66
C CYS A 178 0.96 3.12 -3.92
N LEU A 179 1.35 2.70 -5.13
CA LEU A 179 2.74 2.68 -5.57
C LEU A 179 2.97 3.83 -6.56
N VAL A 180 3.96 4.67 -6.26
CA VAL A 180 4.57 5.57 -7.23
C VAL A 180 5.94 5.01 -7.52
N GLU A 181 6.22 4.68 -8.77
CA GLU A 181 7.53 4.26 -9.21
C GLU A 181 7.87 4.98 -10.50
N GLY A 182 9.03 5.64 -10.53
CA GLY A 182 9.42 6.39 -11.70
C GLY A 182 10.77 7.07 -11.53
N ARG A 183 11.17 7.77 -12.58
CA ARG A 183 12.41 8.53 -12.57
C ARG A 183 12.13 9.95 -12.07
N LEU A 184 13.10 10.52 -11.35
CA LEU A 184 12.96 11.89 -10.83
C LEU A 184 12.85 12.90 -11.97
N PHE A 185 13.74 12.79 -12.95
CA PHE A 185 13.86 13.71 -14.08
C PHE A 185 13.63 12.96 -15.41
N GLU A 186 13.06 13.64 -16.39
CA GLU A 186 12.94 13.16 -17.77
C GLU A 186 13.32 14.32 -18.70
N PRO A 187 13.90 14.07 -19.89
CA PRO A 187 13.99 12.77 -20.58
C PRO A 187 15.16 11.82 -20.20
N TRP A 188 15.04 10.55 -20.65
CA TRP A 188 15.95 9.41 -20.41
C TRP A 188 17.48 9.64 -20.58
N PRO A 189 17.99 10.45 -21.52
CA PRO A 189 19.44 10.50 -21.77
C PRO A 189 20.28 11.02 -20.58
N ILE A 190 19.67 11.71 -19.61
CA ILE A 190 20.33 12.09 -18.35
C ILE A 190 20.90 10.90 -17.58
N TYR A 191 20.35 9.72 -17.79
CA TYR A 191 20.79 8.50 -17.12
C TYR A 191 21.95 7.80 -17.84
N GLU A 192 22.29 8.22 -19.05
CA GLU A 192 23.44 7.75 -19.82
C GLU A 192 24.69 8.61 -19.57
N HIS A 193 24.51 9.79 -18.95
CA HIS A 193 25.63 10.66 -18.63
C HIS A 193 26.58 10.03 -17.60
N LYS A 194 27.86 9.89 -17.97
CA LYS A 194 28.89 9.18 -17.18
C LYS A 194 29.06 9.73 -15.76
N LYS A 195 28.71 10.99 -15.52
CA LYS A 195 28.76 11.62 -14.18
C LYS A 195 27.79 10.97 -13.19
N TYR A 196 26.64 10.48 -13.63
CA TYR A 196 25.58 9.99 -12.74
C TYR A 196 25.50 8.46 -12.65
N THR A 197 26.49 7.74 -13.19
CA THR A 197 26.47 6.27 -13.34
C THR A 197 26.32 5.49 -12.02
N ALA A 198 26.70 6.08 -10.88
CA ALA A 198 26.61 5.48 -9.55
C ALA A 198 25.62 6.19 -8.60
N ASN A 199 24.89 7.22 -9.06
CA ASN A 199 24.12 8.12 -8.19
C ASN A 199 22.63 7.78 -8.14
N TYR A 200 21.94 8.21 -7.07
CA TYR A 200 20.49 8.06 -6.91
C TYR A 200 19.69 8.72 -8.03
N VAL A 201 20.27 9.70 -8.73
CA VAL A 201 19.71 10.30 -9.94
C VAL A 201 19.29 9.19 -10.91
N LYS A 202 20.16 8.21 -11.18
CA LYS A 202 19.90 7.11 -12.11
C LYS A 202 18.92 6.04 -11.60
N GLN A 203 18.60 6.07 -10.32
CA GLN A 203 17.72 5.10 -9.69
C GLN A 203 16.26 5.55 -9.80
N ARG A 204 15.35 4.59 -9.79
CA ARG A 204 13.92 4.91 -9.72
C ARG A 204 13.59 5.29 -8.28
N LEU A 205 12.84 6.38 -8.11
CA LEU A 205 12.21 6.68 -6.84
C LEU A 205 10.96 5.81 -6.73
N THR A 206 10.89 5.08 -5.63
CA THR A 206 9.72 4.31 -5.22
C THR A 206 9.12 4.93 -3.97
N LEU A 207 7.86 5.34 -4.03
CA LEU A 207 7.09 5.83 -2.90
C LEU A 207 5.90 4.92 -2.62
N LEU A 208 5.79 4.53 -1.36
CA LEU A 208 4.71 3.77 -0.77
C LEU A 208 4.28 4.48 0.52
N PRO A 209 3.06 4.24 1.03
CA PRO A 209 2.57 4.92 2.23
C PRO A 209 3.41 4.65 3.48
N TYR A 210 4.16 3.55 3.50
CA TYR A 210 5.00 3.14 4.61
C TYR A 210 6.49 3.31 4.34
N THR A 211 6.92 3.63 3.10
CA THR A 211 8.35 3.77 2.80
C THR A 211 8.62 4.56 1.53
N ALA A 212 9.74 5.28 1.54
CA ALA A 212 10.35 5.87 0.35
C ALA A 212 11.74 5.26 0.14
N ARG A 213 12.11 4.99 -1.11
CA ARG A 213 13.42 4.42 -1.47
C ARG A 213 13.85 4.74 -2.90
N PHE A 214 15.16 4.69 -3.13
CA PHE A 214 15.75 4.64 -4.46
C PHE A 214 16.11 3.20 -4.81
N ASP A 215 15.47 2.65 -5.83
CA ASP A 215 15.70 1.27 -6.26
C ASP A 215 16.70 1.24 -7.42
N ARG A 216 17.78 0.45 -7.26
CA ARG A 216 18.64 0.08 -8.40
C ARG A 216 17.83 -0.80 -9.34
N LEU A 217 18.02 -0.61 -10.65
CA LEU A 217 17.34 -1.32 -11.75
C LEU A 217 17.49 -2.86 -11.75
N SER A 218 18.04 -3.49 -10.72
CA SER A 218 18.27 -4.93 -10.68
C SER A 218 17.07 -5.67 -10.10
N CYS A 219 16.52 -6.58 -10.90
CA CYS A 219 15.61 -7.65 -10.53
C CYS A 219 16.21 -8.67 -9.52
N GLU A 220 17.18 -8.27 -8.71
CA GLU A 220 17.97 -9.14 -7.84
C GLU A 220 17.67 -8.84 -6.37
N ASN A 221 16.65 -9.54 -5.85
CA ASN A 221 16.60 -10.28 -4.59
C ASN A 221 17.13 -9.72 -3.25
N ASP A 222 17.50 -8.45 -3.11
CA ASP A 222 17.78 -7.88 -1.78
C ASP A 222 16.89 -6.67 -1.48
N VAL A 223 15.59 -6.97 -1.32
CA VAL A 223 14.47 -6.02 -1.18
C VAL A 223 14.50 -5.19 0.12
N PHE A 224 15.48 -5.39 1.02
CA PHE A 224 15.35 -4.94 2.41
C PHE A 224 16.47 -4.08 3.01
N LYS A 225 17.56 -3.72 2.30
CA LYS A 225 18.63 -2.92 2.95
C LYS A 225 19.18 -1.72 2.17
N ASP A 226 19.31 -1.77 0.86
CA ASP A 226 19.95 -0.68 0.13
C ASP A 226 18.92 0.29 -0.46
N GLY A 227 19.09 1.60 -0.21
CA GLY A 227 18.32 2.67 -0.86
C GLY A 227 17.08 3.20 -0.13
N LYS A 228 16.68 2.63 1.03
CA LYS A 228 15.58 3.17 1.85
C LYS A 228 15.96 4.53 2.44
N ILE A 229 15.14 5.55 2.17
CA ILE A 229 15.37 6.91 2.67
C ILE A 229 14.41 7.29 3.82
N ALA A 230 13.23 6.68 3.89
CA ALA A 230 12.28 6.94 4.98
C ALA A 230 11.30 5.78 5.25
N TYR A 231 10.71 5.79 6.44
CA TYR A 231 9.69 4.85 6.90
C TYR A 231 8.56 5.60 7.61
N ILE A 232 7.31 5.16 7.44
CA ILE A 232 6.16 5.60 8.23
C ILE A 232 5.41 4.34 8.71
N PRO A 233 5.03 4.23 10.00
CA PRO A 233 4.25 3.10 10.52
C PRO A 233 2.78 3.19 10.09
N TYR A 234 2.55 3.23 8.77
CA TYR A 234 1.27 3.52 8.13
C TYR A 234 0.13 2.63 8.65
N PHE A 235 0.35 1.32 8.75
CA PHE A 235 -0.70 0.39 9.17
C PHE A 235 -1.11 0.59 10.64
N ASP A 236 -0.16 0.93 11.51
CA ASP A 236 -0.45 1.24 12.91
C ASP A 236 -1.25 2.55 13.02
N ILE A 237 -0.90 3.54 12.20
CA ILE A 237 -1.62 4.83 12.10
C ILE A 237 -3.07 4.59 11.62
N ILE A 238 -3.26 3.91 10.49
CA ILE A 238 -4.60 3.64 9.94
C ILE A 238 -5.46 2.89 10.95
N LYS A 239 -4.89 1.90 11.64
CA LYS A 239 -5.60 1.16 12.68
C LYS A 239 -6.09 2.09 13.79
N LEU A 240 -5.22 2.95 14.33
CA LEU A 240 -5.60 3.91 15.36
C LEU A 240 -6.70 4.86 14.86
N LEU A 241 -6.54 5.43 13.67
CA LEU A 241 -7.50 6.37 13.11
C LEU A 241 -8.88 5.71 12.84
N LEU A 242 -8.91 4.43 12.47
CA LEU A 242 -10.15 3.66 12.35
C LEU A 242 -10.81 3.41 13.71
N GLU A 243 -10.04 3.06 14.72
CA GLU A 243 -10.57 2.88 16.08
C GLU A 243 -11.16 4.19 16.62
N LEU A 244 -10.47 5.30 16.43
CA LEU A 244 -10.96 6.63 16.81
C LEU A 244 -12.20 7.04 16.02
N SER A 245 -12.21 6.82 14.70
CA SER A 245 -13.35 7.22 13.87
C SER A 245 -14.61 6.41 14.18
N LYS A 246 -14.52 5.15 14.64
CA LYS A 246 -15.69 4.38 15.16
C LYS A 246 -16.28 4.93 16.45
N ILE A 247 -15.46 5.63 17.25
CA ILE A 247 -15.84 6.20 18.55
C ILE A 247 -16.36 7.63 18.39
N LEU A 248 -15.71 8.41 17.54
CA LEU A 248 -15.86 9.85 17.42
C LEU A 248 -16.66 10.28 16.18
N THR A 249 -17.26 9.34 15.43
CA THR A 249 -17.99 9.65 14.18
C THR A 249 -19.06 10.73 14.44
N PRO A 250 -19.17 11.78 13.60
CA PRO A 250 -18.49 12.00 12.32
C PRO A 250 -17.19 12.82 12.39
N HIS A 251 -16.67 13.12 13.57
CA HIS A 251 -15.59 14.07 13.76
C HIS A 251 -14.22 13.39 13.88
N SER A 252 -13.26 13.81 13.07
CA SER A 252 -11.85 13.44 13.22
C SER A 252 -11.16 14.52 14.05
N TYR A 253 -10.67 14.19 15.25
CA TYR A 253 -9.98 15.13 16.13
C TYR A 253 -8.46 14.98 16.02
N ALA A 254 -7.74 16.09 16.14
CA ALA A 254 -6.28 16.07 16.17
C ALA A 254 -5.75 15.30 17.40
N ILE A 255 -4.68 14.52 17.22
CA ILE A 255 -4.12 13.65 18.26
C ILE A 255 -3.00 14.39 19.00
N GLN A 256 -3.20 14.65 20.28
CA GLN A 256 -2.19 15.27 21.15
C GLN A 256 -1.17 14.22 21.64
N LYS A 257 -1.63 13.01 21.93
CA LYS A 257 -0.77 11.91 22.42
C LYS A 257 -1.15 10.59 21.78
N PHE A 258 -0.17 9.94 21.16
CA PHE A 258 -0.31 8.60 20.59
C PHE A 258 -0.11 7.49 21.62
N PRO A 259 -0.65 6.28 21.39
CA PRO A 259 -0.32 5.10 22.18
C PRO A 259 1.19 4.88 22.24
N LYS A 260 1.69 4.43 23.40
CA LYS A 260 3.14 4.32 23.68
C LYS A 260 3.94 3.59 22.60
N GLU A 261 3.41 2.49 22.07
CA GLU A 261 4.08 1.72 21.03
C GLU A 261 4.16 2.46 19.70
N LEU A 262 3.08 3.15 19.30
CA LEU A 262 3.07 3.95 18.08
C LEU A 262 3.97 5.19 18.23
N GLN A 263 3.88 5.88 19.37
CA GLN A 263 4.74 7.02 19.69
C GLN A 263 6.22 6.65 19.56
N LYS A 264 6.63 5.51 20.13
CA LYS A 264 8.00 4.99 20.01
C LYS A 264 8.40 4.77 18.55
N LYS A 265 7.53 4.16 17.72
CA LYS A 265 7.81 3.94 16.28
C LYS A 265 7.95 5.25 15.51
N LEU A 266 7.14 6.26 15.84
CA LEU A 266 7.20 7.59 15.24
C LEU A 266 8.53 8.26 15.59
N GLU A 267 8.92 8.25 16.86
CA GLU A 267 10.20 8.81 17.35
C GLU A 267 11.41 8.12 16.73
N GLU A 268 11.45 6.77 16.73
CA GLU A 268 12.55 5.98 16.14
C GLU A 268 12.73 6.26 14.64
N SER A 269 11.65 6.63 13.95
CA SER A 269 11.65 6.93 12.52
C SER A 269 11.78 8.43 12.22
N ASN A 270 11.96 9.27 13.24
CA ASN A 270 12.00 10.73 13.15
C ASN A 270 10.77 11.31 12.41
N ILE A 271 9.59 10.82 12.76
CA ILE A 271 8.32 11.25 12.17
C ILE A 271 7.67 12.30 13.07
N ARG A 272 7.34 13.45 12.49
CA ARG A 272 6.58 14.50 13.15
C ARG A 272 5.12 14.46 12.70
N TYR A 273 4.19 14.38 13.65
CA TYR A 273 2.78 14.57 13.36
C TYR A 273 2.46 16.06 13.28
N ASP A 274 1.76 16.46 12.21
CA ASP A 274 1.27 17.82 12.03
C ASP A 274 -0.16 17.93 12.56
N ASN A 275 -0.37 18.90 13.43
CA ASN A 275 -1.66 19.25 14.02
C ASN A 275 -2.12 20.65 13.59
N GLU A 276 -1.44 21.29 12.64
CA GLU A 276 -1.85 22.59 12.10
C GLU A 276 -3.15 22.46 11.30
N PRO A 277 -4.10 23.40 11.45
CA PRO A 277 -5.34 23.37 10.70
C PRO A 277 -5.05 23.85 9.28
N TYR A 278 -5.11 22.96 8.29
CA TYR A 278 -5.37 23.40 6.92
C TYR A 278 -6.88 23.49 6.69
N SER A 279 -7.56 24.32 7.49
CA SER A 279 -8.93 24.74 7.22
C SER A 279 -8.87 26.00 6.35
N PHE A 280 -9.17 25.86 5.06
CA PHE A 280 -9.48 27.00 4.18
C PHE A 280 -10.69 27.82 4.72
N TRP A 281 -11.46 27.26 5.66
CA TRP A 281 -12.64 27.86 6.27
C TRP A 281 -12.34 28.67 7.55
N ASP A 282 -11.11 28.64 8.08
CA ASP A 282 -10.74 29.37 9.31
C ASP A 282 -10.55 30.89 9.07
N TYR A 283 -10.77 31.37 7.84
CA TYR A 283 -10.68 32.79 7.49
C TYR A 283 -11.92 33.63 7.85
N GLY A 284 -12.87 33.12 8.66
CA GLY A 284 -14.13 33.84 8.89
C GLY A 284 -14.84 33.67 10.23
N THR A 285 -14.34 32.84 11.15
CA THR A 285 -14.96 32.70 12.48
C THR A 285 -13.91 32.87 13.56
N GLU A 286 -13.94 34.06 14.19
CA GLU A 286 -13.32 34.38 15.47
C GLU A 286 -13.93 33.51 16.59
N SER A 287 -13.62 32.22 16.59
CA SER A 287 -13.76 31.37 17.77
C SER A 287 -12.37 30.98 18.20
N ASP A 288 -12.01 31.34 19.44
CA ASP A 288 -10.78 31.05 20.17
C ASP A 288 -10.42 29.55 20.23
N PHE A 289 -10.19 28.88 19.10
CA PHE A 289 -9.62 27.53 19.03
C PHE A 289 -8.08 27.55 19.20
N SER A 290 -7.54 28.68 19.68
CA SER A 290 -6.12 28.89 19.97
C SER A 290 -5.67 28.25 21.28
N LYS A 291 -6.56 27.59 22.02
CA LYS A 291 -6.22 26.96 23.28
C LYS A 291 -5.95 25.47 23.07
N ASP A 292 -4.75 25.05 23.49
CA ASP A 292 -4.36 23.67 23.76
C ASP A 292 -5.18 23.09 24.94
N GLU A 293 -6.51 23.13 24.86
CA GLU A 293 -7.39 22.54 25.86
C GLU A 293 -7.60 21.05 25.53
N ASP A 294 -7.49 20.21 26.56
CA ASP A 294 -7.70 18.76 26.47
C ASP A 294 -9.18 18.49 26.09
N PHE A 295 -9.40 17.57 25.14
CA PHE A 295 -10.76 17.20 24.69
C PHE A 295 -11.60 16.59 25.84
N ASP A 296 -12.78 17.16 26.12
CA ASP A 296 -13.74 16.57 27.06
C ASP A 296 -14.58 15.48 26.37
N ILE A 297 -14.24 14.23 26.68
CA ILE A 297 -14.89 13.02 26.16
C ILE A 297 -16.38 12.95 26.54
N ASN A 298 -16.81 13.63 27.62
CA ASN A 298 -18.20 13.62 28.05
C ASN A 298 -19.11 14.45 27.11
N GLU A 299 -18.57 15.44 26.40
CA GLU A 299 -19.35 16.31 25.49
C GLU A 299 -19.92 15.56 24.28
N ILE A 300 -19.31 14.43 23.89
CA ILE A 300 -19.75 13.59 22.77
C ILE A 300 -20.60 12.38 23.20
N GLY A 301 -20.98 12.29 24.48
CA GLY A 301 -21.80 11.18 24.99
C GLY A 301 -21.09 9.81 24.92
N TRP A 302 -19.75 9.81 25.03
CA TRP A 302 -18.96 8.60 25.20
C TRP A 302 -18.61 8.43 26.68
N ASN A 303 -19.14 7.38 27.31
CA ASN A 303 -19.01 7.21 28.77
C ASN A 303 -17.70 6.54 29.21
N ASP A 304 -16.85 6.11 28.26
CA ASP A 304 -15.63 5.36 28.55
C ASP A 304 -14.35 6.20 28.36
N GLU A 305 -14.17 7.19 29.24
CA GLU A 305 -12.89 7.93 29.40
C GLU A 305 -11.73 6.95 29.75
N GLN A 306 -12.06 5.79 30.34
CA GLN A 306 -11.10 4.77 30.71
C GLN A 306 -10.45 4.14 29.46
N TRP A 307 -11.18 3.99 28.34
CA TRP A 307 -10.61 3.47 27.09
C TRP A 307 -9.44 4.32 26.57
N PHE A 308 -9.60 5.66 26.57
CA PHE A 308 -8.54 6.60 26.16
C PHE A 308 -7.35 6.54 27.11
N LYS A 309 -7.63 6.50 28.43
CA LYS A 309 -6.61 6.39 29.48
C LYS A 309 -5.80 5.09 29.37
N ASP A 310 -6.47 3.95 29.20
CA ASP A 310 -5.88 2.62 29.10
C ASP A 310 -4.96 2.49 27.86
N ARG A 311 -5.34 3.14 26.75
CA ARG A 311 -4.53 3.17 25.53
C ARG A 311 -3.51 4.31 25.49
N GLY A 312 -3.55 5.21 26.46
CA GLY A 312 -2.65 6.36 26.56
C GLY A 312 -2.85 7.40 25.45
N ILE A 313 -4.07 7.51 24.92
CA ILE A 313 -4.43 8.45 23.84
C ILE A 313 -4.92 9.75 24.46
N LYS A 314 -4.50 10.88 23.90
CA LYS A 314 -5.11 12.19 24.15
C LYS A 314 -5.39 12.92 22.85
N LEU A 315 -6.50 13.64 22.82
CA LEU A 315 -6.96 14.41 21.67
C LEU A 315 -7.04 15.89 22.02
N TYR A 316 -6.83 16.74 21.03
CA TYR A 316 -7.15 18.16 21.12
C TYR A 316 -8.65 18.38 20.94
N GLN A 317 -9.20 19.45 21.53
CA GLN A 317 -10.54 19.96 21.19
C GLN A 317 -10.55 20.71 19.85
N LYS A 318 -9.99 20.06 18.82
CA LYS A 318 -9.81 20.62 17.48
C LYS A 318 -9.96 19.52 16.44
N MET A 319 -10.81 19.77 15.45
CA MET A 319 -11.00 18.85 14.33
C MET A 319 -9.79 18.89 13.39
N ALA A 320 -9.51 17.75 12.77
CA ALA A 320 -8.48 17.56 11.77
C ALA A 320 -9.13 17.06 10.48
N ASP A 321 -9.07 17.88 9.42
CA ASP A 321 -9.55 17.48 8.09
C ASP A 321 -8.69 16.33 7.51
N SER A 322 -7.41 16.33 7.86
CA SER A 322 -6.47 15.24 7.59
C SER A 322 -5.40 15.12 8.67
N HIS A 323 -4.87 13.92 8.86
CA HIS A 323 -3.72 13.65 9.70
C HIS A 323 -2.46 13.57 8.83
N VAL A 324 -1.52 14.50 9.04
CA VAL A 324 -0.29 14.56 8.24
C VAL A 324 0.91 14.10 9.08
N PHE A 325 1.66 13.14 8.54
CA PHE A 325 2.85 12.57 9.16
C PHE A 325 4.07 12.88 8.31
N HIS A 326 4.95 13.73 8.84
CA HIS A 326 6.17 14.18 8.18
C HIS A 326 7.34 13.26 8.49
N ALA A 327 7.82 12.52 7.50
CA ALA A 327 9.11 11.84 7.55
C ALA A 327 10.18 12.68 6.81
N PRO A 328 11.48 12.39 6.95
CA PRO A 328 12.54 13.27 6.42
C PRO A 328 12.42 13.62 4.92
N PHE A 329 12.01 12.66 4.08
CA PHE A 329 11.99 12.82 2.62
C PHE A 329 10.58 12.85 2.00
N TYR A 330 9.54 12.60 2.80
CA TYR A 330 8.16 12.65 2.33
C TYR A 330 7.20 12.72 3.51
N SER A 331 5.99 13.19 3.24
CA SER A 331 4.87 13.17 4.17
C SER A 331 3.74 12.31 3.66
N VAL A 332 2.97 11.78 4.60
CA VAL A 332 1.74 11.04 4.34
C VAL A 332 0.59 11.79 4.97
N SER A 333 -0.36 12.23 4.14
CA SER A 333 -1.63 12.82 4.56
C SER A 333 -2.72 11.76 4.48
N ILE A 334 -3.49 11.61 5.56
CA ILE A 334 -4.56 10.63 5.68
C ILE A 334 -5.84 11.33 6.13
N SER A 335 -6.91 11.19 5.37
CA SER A 335 -8.26 11.50 5.83
C SER A 335 -9.15 10.27 5.71
N LEU A 336 -10.03 10.05 6.69
CA LEU A 336 -10.91 8.89 6.77
C LEU A 336 -12.38 9.31 6.67
N GLU A 337 -13.12 8.61 5.84
CA GLU A 337 -14.57 8.75 5.69
C GLU A 337 -15.21 7.37 5.95
N ILE A 338 -16.06 7.26 6.97
CA ILE A 338 -16.84 6.04 7.26
C ILE A 338 -18.19 6.16 6.55
N PHE A 339 -18.56 5.17 5.73
CA PHE A 339 -19.80 5.19 4.95
C PHE A 339 -21.05 4.83 5.75
N GLU A 340 -20.90 3.98 6.77
CA GLU A 340 -21.96 3.67 7.73
C GLU A 340 -21.39 3.77 9.15
N PRO A 341 -21.70 4.83 9.93
CA PRO A 341 -21.39 4.79 11.34
C PRO A 341 -22.11 3.58 11.95
N PRO A 342 -21.48 2.84 12.89
CA PRO A 342 -22.20 1.80 13.60
C PRO A 342 -23.47 2.42 14.20
N ARG A 343 -24.63 1.91 13.79
CA ARG A 343 -25.94 2.46 14.17
C ARG A 343 -26.04 2.46 15.69
N ARG A 344 -25.85 3.61 16.34
CA ARG A 344 -26.51 3.87 17.62
C ARG A 344 -27.98 4.05 17.29
N ALA A 345 -28.82 3.07 17.63
CA ALA A 345 -30.24 3.34 17.76
C ALA A 345 -30.39 4.34 18.90
N TRP A 346 -30.85 5.55 18.59
CA TRP A 346 -31.13 6.61 19.56
C TRP A 346 -32.42 6.32 20.32
#